data_AF-A0AA88KMG5-F1
#
_entry.id   AF-A0AA88KMG5-F1
#
_cell.length_a   1.000
_cell.length_b   1.000
_cell.length_c   1.000
_cell.angle_alpha   90.00
_cell.angle_beta   90.00
_cell.angle_gamma   90.00
#
_symmetry.space_group_name_H-M   'P 1'
#
loop_
_entity.id
_entity.type
_entity.pdbx_description
1 polymer ?
#
loop_
_entity_poly.entity_id
_entity_poly.type
_entity_poly.pdbx_seq_one_letter_code
_entity_poly.pdbx_strand_id
1 'polypeptide(L)'
;MFKSLEFSNQTSDFQLPRERPSSTRSSWGFRSSSNLKEKTVKFVRRDDYRHLNLSIYPKTGLLLRVLREEFEDDRLSYFLDPVTKKEVSYEDLSKLEVVLVLEDADVVEYMVHCYNKSLSNSMF
;
A
#
# COMPACT_ATOMS: atom_id res chain seq x y z
N MET A 1 32.74 -64.02 43.68
CA MET A 1 31.31 -64.39 43.80
C MET A 1 30.55 -63.71 42.67
N PHE A 2 29.70 -64.51 42.00
CA PHE A 2 28.58 -64.24 41.07
C PHE A 2 28.13 -62.77 40.89
N LYS A 3 27.65 -62.29 39.73
CA LYS A 3 27.06 -62.94 38.54
C LYS A 3 26.99 -61.90 37.42
N SER A 4 27.19 -62.34 36.18
CA SER A 4 26.76 -61.66 34.97
C SER A 4 25.25 -61.41 34.97
N LEU A 5 24.81 -60.31 34.37
CA LEU A 5 23.45 -60.15 33.88
C LEU A 5 23.51 -59.46 32.50
N GLU A 6 23.41 -60.28 31.46
CA GLU A 6 22.88 -59.89 30.15
C GLU A 6 21.35 -59.87 30.19
N PHE A 7 20.75 -59.46 29.06
CA PHE A 7 19.32 -59.29 28.70
C PHE A 7 18.90 -57.81 28.66
N SER A 8 18.28 -57.30 27.60
CA SER A 8 17.91 -57.86 26.29
C SER A 8 17.57 -56.69 25.36
N ASN A 9 17.78 -56.89 24.07
CA ASN A 9 17.27 -56.05 22.99
C ASN A 9 15.77 -55.76 23.15
N GLN A 10 15.42 -54.48 23.20
CA GLN A 10 14.13 -53.99 22.71
C GLN A 10 14.36 -52.96 21.62
N THR A 11 14.31 -53.51 20.41
CA THR A 11 13.79 -52.92 19.18
C THR A 11 12.83 -51.75 19.40
N SER A 12 13.17 -50.59 18.83
CA SER A 12 12.15 -49.73 18.22
C SER A 12 12.84 -48.80 17.22
N ASP A 13 12.72 -49.20 15.96
CA ASP A 13 12.89 -48.44 14.74
C ASP A 13 12.42 -46.98 14.89
N PHE A 14 13.35 -46.05 15.11
CA PHE A 14 13.11 -44.65 14.74
C PHE A 14 13.44 -44.49 13.26
N GLN A 15 12.54 -44.99 12.41
CA GLN A 15 12.59 -44.76 10.97
C GLN A 15 12.15 -43.32 10.69
N LEU A 16 13.12 -42.48 10.30
CA LEU A 16 12.83 -41.18 9.70
C LEU A 16 12.03 -41.41 8.42
N PRO A 17 10.81 -40.85 8.26
CA PRO A 17 10.09 -40.95 6.99
C PRO A 17 10.92 -40.31 5.89
N ARG A 18 11.38 -41.16 4.97
CA ARG A 18 12.02 -40.78 3.72
C ARG A 18 10.89 -40.49 2.72
N GLU A 19 11.06 -39.37 2.02
CA GLU A 19 10.42 -38.97 0.76
C GLU A 19 9.21 -38.03 0.80
N ARG A 20 9.34 -37.03 -0.09
CA ARG A 20 8.64 -35.74 -0.24
C ARG A 20 7.17 -35.89 -0.64
N PRO A 21 6.35 -34.87 -0.33
CA PRO A 21 5.45 -34.30 -1.32
C PRO A 21 6.21 -33.17 -2.04
N SER A 22 6.30 -33.27 -3.37
CA SER A 22 6.56 -32.10 -4.21
C SER A 22 5.51 -31.06 -3.85
N SER A 23 5.89 -30.07 -3.05
CA SER A 23 5.01 -28.95 -2.79
C SER A 23 4.95 -28.18 -4.09
N THR A 24 3.88 -28.48 -4.81
CA THR A 24 3.38 -27.80 -5.99
C THR A 24 3.59 -26.33 -5.74
N ARG A 25 4.62 -25.77 -6.39
CA ARG A 25 4.93 -24.34 -6.41
C ARG A 25 3.59 -23.65 -6.51
N SER A 26 3.16 -23.08 -5.40
CA SER A 26 1.87 -22.41 -5.31
C SER A 26 2.01 -21.30 -6.32
N SER A 27 1.41 -21.52 -7.48
CA SER A 27 1.23 -20.47 -8.45
C SER A 27 0.31 -19.54 -7.70
N TRP A 28 0.91 -18.52 -7.11
CA TRP A 28 0.23 -17.30 -6.72
C TRP A 28 -0.40 -16.83 -8.02
N GLY A 29 -1.60 -17.35 -8.27
CA GLY A 29 -2.49 -16.81 -9.25
C GLY A 29 -2.74 -15.40 -8.77
N PHE A 30 -1.97 -14.47 -9.32
CA PHE A 30 -2.37 -13.09 -9.47
C PHE A 30 -3.68 -13.12 -10.25
N ARG A 31 -4.77 -13.42 -9.53
CA ARG A 31 -6.09 -13.01 -9.92
C ARG A 31 -6.09 -11.52 -9.70
N SER A 32 -5.51 -10.81 -10.66
CA SER A 32 -5.78 -9.40 -10.89
C SER A 32 -7.28 -9.31 -11.15
N SER A 33 -8.05 -9.17 -10.07
CA SER A 33 -9.43 -8.73 -10.14
C SER A 33 -9.40 -7.26 -10.54
N SER A 34 -9.02 -7.01 -11.79
CA SER A 34 -8.89 -5.70 -12.42
C SER A 34 -10.28 -5.18 -12.73
N ASN A 35 -11.01 -4.77 -11.70
CA ASN A 35 -12.14 -3.85 -11.86
C ASN A 35 -11.86 -2.48 -11.23
N LEU A 36 -10.63 -2.24 -10.74
CA LEU A 36 -10.09 -0.89 -10.70
C LEU A 36 -9.66 -0.55 -12.13
N LYS A 37 -10.57 0.08 -12.88
CA LYS A 37 -10.21 0.76 -14.14
C LYS A 37 -8.92 1.53 -13.91
N GLU A 38 -7.97 1.45 -14.85
CA GLU A 38 -6.78 2.29 -14.87
C GLU A 38 -7.23 3.75 -14.70
N LYS A 39 -7.11 4.27 -13.47
CA LYS A 39 -7.58 5.61 -13.11
C LYS A 39 -6.38 6.34 -12.55
N THR A 40 -5.94 7.30 -13.34
CA THR A 40 -4.90 8.23 -12.95
C THR A 40 -5.54 9.39 -12.20
N VAL A 41 -4.99 9.72 -11.04
CA VAL A 41 -5.40 10.87 -10.21
C VAL A 41 -4.22 11.82 -10.08
N LYS A 42 -4.52 13.12 -10.14
CA LYS A 42 -3.55 14.19 -9.90
C LYS A 42 -3.47 14.49 -8.40
N PHE A 43 -2.37 14.13 -7.79
CA PHE A 43 -2.05 14.48 -6.41
C PHE A 43 -1.30 15.81 -6.41
N VAL A 44 -1.75 16.76 -5.61
CA VAL A 44 -1.19 18.12 -5.57
C VAL A 44 -0.69 18.43 -4.15
N ARG A 45 0.47 19.06 -4.08
CA ARG A 45 1.09 19.56 -2.86
C ARG A 45 1.73 20.90 -3.15
N ARG A 46 1.22 21.97 -2.52
CA ARG A 46 1.66 23.35 -2.78
C ARG A 46 1.64 23.67 -4.28
N ASP A 47 2.81 23.87 -4.88
CA ASP A 47 2.99 24.20 -6.29
C ASP A 47 3.37 22.97 -7.16
N ASP A 48 3.61 21.81 -6.55
CA ASP A 48 3.99 20.58 -7.26
C ASP A 48 2.81 19.60 -7.39
N TYR A 49 2.86 18.74 -8.40
CA TYR A 49 1.87 17.71 -8.63
C TYR A 49 2.46 16.42 -9.22
N ARG A 50 1.79 15.31 -8.95
CA ARG A 50 2.13 13.99 -9.47
C ARG A 50 0.87 13.28 -9.98
N HIS A 51 0.98 12.65 -11.14
CA HIS A 51 -0.07 11.82 -11.69
C HIS A 51 0.23 10.36 -11.37
N LEU A 52 -0.60 9.74 -10.53
CA LEU A 52 -0.42 8.33 -10.14
C LEU A 52 -1.63 7.51 -10.54
N ASN A 53 -1.38 6.29 -11.04
CA ASN A 53 -2.42 5.33 -11.35
C ASN A 53 -2.79 4.52 -10.09
N LEU A 54 -4.04 4.63 -9.67
CA LEU A 54 -4.56 3.93 -8.48
C LEU A 54 -4.54 2.41 -8.61
N SER A 55 -4.53 1.86 -9.84
CA SER A 55 -4.47 0.40 -10.04
C SER A 55 -3.16 -0.22 -9.56
N ILE A 56 -2.08 0.58 -9.49
CA ILE A 56 -0.75 0.15 -9.04
C ILE A 56 -0.67 0.09 -7.51
N TYR A 57 -1.44 0.93 -6.82
CA TYR A 57 -1.31 1.17 -5.38
C TYR A 57 -2.57 0.78 -4.61
N PRO A 58 -2.88 -0.52 -4.44
CA PRO A 58 -4.20 -1.00 -3.99
C PRO A 58 -4.58 -0.63 -2.55
N LYS A 59 -3.72 0.08 -1.81
CA LYS A 59 -3.92 0.45 -0.40
C LYS A 59 -3.47 1.89 -0.16
N THR A 60 -4.21 2.62 0.68
CA THR A 60 -3.90 3.98 1.15
C THR A 60 -2.46 4.12 1.64
N GLY A 61 -2.00 3.21 2.50
CA GLY A 61 -0.66 3.31 3.10
C GLY A 61 0.48 3.15 2.08
N LEU A 62 0.29 2.33 1.04
CA LEU A 62 1.28 2.19 -0.05
C LEU A 62 1.30 3.45 -0.91
N LEU A 63 0.12 3.98 -1.25
CA LEU A 63 -0.01 5.22 -2.00
C LEU A 63 0.63 6.39 -1.24
N LEU A 64 0.33 6.56 0.04
CA LEU A 64 0.94 7.59 0.89
C LEU A 64 2.46 7.44 0.98
N ARG A 65 2.97 6.22 1.12
CA ARG A 65 4.42 5.99 1.12
C ARG A 65 5.08 6.50 -0.16
N VAL A 66 4.53 6.15 -1.31
CA VAL A 66 5.07 6.60 -2.61
C VAL A 66 4.95 8.12 -2.74
N LEU A 67 3.84 8.72 -2.30
CA LEU A 67 3.66 10.17 -2.34
C LEU A 67 4.65 10.90 -1.42
N ARG A 68 5.02 10.34 -0.27
CA ARG A 68 6.07 10.88 0.60
C ARG A 68 7.43 10.88 -0.10
N GLU A 69 7.74 9.80 -0.80
CA GLU A 69 8.98 9.68 -1.58
C GLU A 69 8.97 10.67 -2.77
N GLU A 70 7.85 10.79 -3.49
CA GLU A 70 7.71 11.66 -4.67
C GLU A 70 7.70 13.16 -4.37
N PHE A 71 7.21 13.56 -3.18
CA PHE A 71 7.17 14.94 -2.72
C PHE A 71 8.27 15.29 -1.71
N GLU A 72 9.14 14.33 -1.37
CA GLU A 72 10.18 14.48 -0.35
C GLU A 72 9.64 15.00 1.00
N ASP A 73 8.42 14.54 1.38
CA ASP A 73 7.69 15.00 2.57
C ASP A 73 7.12 13.79 3.33
N ASP A 74 7.82 13.34 4.38
CA ASP A 74 7.42 12.20 5.20
C ASP A 74 6.16 12.43 6.05
N ARG A 75 5.73 13.69 6.20
CA ARG A 75 4.62 14.05 7.10
C ARG A 75 3.25 13.85 6.46
N LEU A 76 3.20 13.63 5.14
CA LEU A 76 1.96 13.43 4.40
C LEU A 76 1.17 12.24 4.96
N SER A 77 -0.07 12.48 5.37
CA SER A 77 -0.84 11.54 6.18
C SER A 77 -2.24 11.27 5.62
N TYR A 78 -2.86 12.21 4.90
CA TYR A 78 -4.22 12.03 4.37
C TYR A 78 -4.49 12.81 3.08
N PHE A 79 -5.67 12.57 2.51
CA PHE A 79 -6.14 13.11 1.24
C PHE A 79 -7.32 14.06 1.43
N LEU A 80 -7.33 15.17 0.72
CA LEU A 80 -8.41 16.15 0.76
C LEU A 80 -8.92 16.49 -0.65
N ASP A 81 -10.24 16.54 -0.79
CA ASP A 81 -10.87 17.08 -1.99
C ASP A 81 -10.83 18.63 -1.93
N PRO A 82 -10.17 19.29 -2.89
CA PRO A 82 -10.08 20.75 -2.90
C PRO A 82 -11.43 21.45 -3.10
N VAL A 83 -12.44 20.79 -3.68
CA VAL A 83 -13.76 21.37 -3.95
C VAL A 83 -14.64 21.31 -2.70
N THR A 84 -14.79 20.13 -2.12
CA THR A 84 -15.65 19.95 -0.94
C THR A 84 -14.94 20.29 0.37
N LYS A 85 -13.61 20.43 0.35
CA LYS A 85 -12.74 20.64 1.53
C LYS A 85 -12.89 19.54 2.58
N LYS A 86 -13.23 18.32 2.14
CA LYS A 86 -13.40 17.17 3.00
C LYS A 86 -12.29 16.16 2.77
N GLU A 87 -11.96 15.43 3.83
CA GLU A 87 -11.07 14.27 3.73
C GLU A 87 -11.72 13.20 2.85
N VAL A 88 -10.88 12.53 2.05
CA VAL A 88 -11.31 11.57 1.04
C VAL A 88 -10.76 10.20 1.38
N SER A 89 -11.65 9.20 1.42
CA SER A 89 -11.29 7.80 1.57
C SER A 89 -10.61 7.26 0.30
N TYR A 90 -9.85 6.18 0.42
CA TYR A 90 -9.14 5.61 -0.74
C TYR A 90 -10.09 5.16 -1.85
N GLU A 91 -11.26 4.64 -1.48
CA GLU A 91 -12.30 4.19 -2.39
C GLU A 91 -12.87 5.35 -3.22
N ASP A 92 -12.97 6.53 -2.62
CA ASP A 92 -13.49 7.73 -3.24
C ASP A 92 -12.48 8.45 -4.14
N LEU A 93 -11.16 8.18 -4.01
CA LEU A 93 -10.13 8.75 -4.88
C LEU A 93 -10.39 8.46 -6.36
N SER A 94 -10.97 7.29 -6.66
CA SER A 94 -11.28 6.88 -8.04
C SER A 94 -12.34 7.77 -8.72
N LYS A 95 -13.13 8.50 -7.93
CA LYS A 95 -14.18 9.42 -8.40
C LYS A 95 -13.63 10.83 -8.67
N LEU A 96 -12.45 11.13 -8.16
CA LEU A 96 -11.81 12.45 -8.25
C LEU A 96 -10.78 12.48 -9.37
N GLU A 97 -10.55 13.68 -9.90
CA GLU A 97 -9.45 13.92 -10.85
C GLU A 97 -8.25 14.56 -10.14
N VAL A 98 -8.52 15.41 -9.16
CA VAL A 98 -7.51 16.15 -8.40
C VAL A 98 -7.75 15.96 -6.91
N VAL A 99 -6.65 15.71 -6.17
CA VAL A 99 -6.66 15.48 -4.73
C VAL A 99 -5.48 16.19 -4.11
N LEU A 100 -5.70 16.89 -2.99
CA LEU A 100 -4.62 17.47 -2.19
C LEU A 100 -4.07 16.42 -1.22
N VAL A 101 -2.76 16.41 -1.03
CA VAL A 101 -2.10 15.53 -0.05
C VAL A 101 -1.58 16.39 1.10
N LEU A 102 -2.00 16.06 2.32
CA LEU A 102 -1.82 16.93 3.49
C LEU A 102 -1.17 16.19 4.65
N GLU A 103 -0.55 16.96 5.54
CA GLU A 103 0.14 16.49 6.74
C GLU A 103 -0.75 16.58 7.99
N ASP A 104 -1.51 17.68 8.13
CA ASP A 104 -2.44 17.95 9.21
C ASP A 104 -3.63 18.82 8.75
N ALA A 105 -4.60 19.00 9.63
CA ALA A 105 -5.80 19.80 9.39
C ALA A 105 -5.53 21.32 9.38
N ASP A 106 -4.45 21.79 9.99
CA ASP A 106 -4.14 23.21 10.14
C ASP A 106 -3.70 23.81 8.79
N VAL A 107 -3.11 23.00 7.92
CA VAL A 107 -2.67 23.45 6.59
C VAL A 107 -3.76 23.41 5.51
N VAL A 108 -4.99 22.94 5.83
CA VAL A 108 -6.08 22.76 4.86
C VAL A 108 -6.41 24.06 4.13
N GLU A 109 -6.68 25.14 4.87
CA GLU A 109 -7.08 26.41 4.27
C GLU A 109 -5.99 26.98 3.37
N TYR A 110 -4.75 26.91 3.83
CA TYR A 110 -3.58 27.36 3.08
C TYR A 110 -3.40 26.56 1.78
N MET A 111 -3.52 25.23 1.83
CA MET A 111 -3.30 24.37 0.67
C MET A 111 -4.43 24.50 -0.36
N VAL A 112 -5.68 24.64 0.09
CA VAL A 112 -6.81 24.95 -0.78
C VAL A 112 -6.65 26.33 -1.43
N HIS A 113 -6.15 27.33 -0.68
CA HIS A 113 -5.84 28.65 -1.24
C HIS A 113 -4.76 28.56 -2.34
N CYS A 114 -3.67 27.82 -2.09
CA CYS A 114 -2.61 27.60 -3.07
C CYS A 114 -3.16 26.94 -4.35
N TYR A 115 -3.99 25.91 -4.19
CA TYR A 115 -4.65 25.25 -5.31
C TYR A 115 -5.50 26.22 -6.14
N ASN A 116 -6.38 27.00 -5.51
CA ASN A 116 -7.23 27.96 -6.21
C ASN A 116 -6.42 29.04 -6.93
N LYS A 117 -5.34 29.51 -6.30
CA LYS A 117 -4.41 30.48 -6.92
C LYS A 117 -3.73 29.89 -8.16
N SER A 118 -3.30 28.64 -8.11
CA SER A 118 -2.69 27.95 -9.24
C SER A 118 -3.64 27.82 -10.44
N LEU A 119 -4.92 27.54 -10.19
CA LEU A 119 -5.96 27.48 -11.22
C LEU A 119 -6.21 28.84 -11.88
N SER A 120 -6.23 29.93 -11.10
CA SER A 120 -6.40 31.27 -11.66
C SER A 120 -5.22 31.72 -12.52
N ASN A 121 -4.00 31.24 -12.22
CA ASN A 121 -2.82 31.56 -13.02
C ASN A 121 -2.70 30.75 -14.31
N SER A 122 -3.32 29.58 -14.41
CA SER A 122 -3.28 28.76 -15.63
C SER A 122 -4.25 29.23 -16.73
N MET A 123 -4.99 30.32 -16.49
CA MET A 123 -5.93 30.94 -17.46
C MET A 123 -5.31 32.08 -18.28
N PHE A 124 -3.99 32.28 -18.21
CA PHE A 124 -3.26 33.28 -19.01
C PHE A 124 -2.18 32.62 -19.88
#